data_AF-A0A956C9B2-F1
#
_entry.id   AF-A0A956C9B2-F1
#
_cell.length_a   1.000
_cell.length_b   1.000
_cell.length_c   1.000
_cell.angle_alpha   90.00
_cell.angle_beta   90.00
_cell.angle_gamma   90.00
#
_symmetry.space_group_name_H-M   'P 1'
#
loop_
_entity.id
_entity.type
_entity.pdbx_description
1 polymer ?
#
loop_
_entity_poly.entity_id
_entity_poly.type
_entity_poly.pdbx_seq_one_letter_code
_entity_poly.pdbx_strand_id
1 'polypeptide(L)'
;MVQVFGTRHLSPAGAWHVRAFLDRVKPTLVQIEGLSDANELIEHICDRRTRPPVAILAYTQAVPIRTIVYPLARYSPEYQAMAWALEHDVEVELIDLPSDIFLGLLVREHDAEPETTADDPPRKSTYDAIAERFGEPSYTSYWERHFEHNLADDSYRSAALELGRGLRELEAGKPRDFAENLVREAFMRRQVEKAIKRGHAPDKIAVLVGAFHAPVIDTALPAMTDAELEKLPRAETKLTLMPYSYFRLSSQSGYGAGNHAPAYFEMLWDAMQAG
;
A
#
# COMPACT_ATOMS: atom_id res chain seq x y z
N MET A 1 1.19 -17.90 12.53
CA MET A 1 1.70 -16.94 11.52
C MET A 1 0.63 -15.91 11.26
N VAL A 2 1.01 -14.67 10.98
CA VAL A 2 0.06 -13.62 10.58
C VAL A 2 -0.60 -13.93 9.24
N GLN A 3 -1.79 -13.38 9.04
CA GLN A 3 -2.61 -13.59 7.85
C GLN A 3 -2.37 -12.45 6.87
N VAL A 4 -1.48 -12.66 5.89
CA VAL A 4 -1.08 -11.62 4.94
C VAL A 4 -1.98 -11.64 3.70
N PHE A 5 -2.37 -10.45 3.24
CA PHE A 5 -3.08 -10.21 1.99
C PHE A 5 -2.30 -9.19 1.16
N GLY A 6 -1.72 -9.64 0.04
CA GLY A 6 -1.05 -8.78 -0.93
C GLY A 6 -2.07 -8.16 -1.89
N THR A 7 -1.92 -6.88 -2.23
CA THR A 7 -2.84 -6.19 -3.14
C THR A 7 -2.16 -5.17 -4.05
N ARG A 8 -2.87 -4.67 -5.06
CA ARG A 8 -2.58 -3.39 -5.71
C ARG A 8 -3.53 -2.33 -5.17
N HIS A 9 -3.01 -1.13 -4.92
CA HIS A 9 -3.84 0.02 -4.56
C HIS A 9 -4.88 0.29 -5.65
N LEU A 10 -6.06 0.78 -5.25
CA LEU A 10 -7.16 1.13 -6.17
C LEU A 10 -7.68 -0.05 -7.03
N SER A 11 -7.62 -1.28 -6.49
CA SER A 11 -8.15 -2.50 -7.12
C SER A 11 -9.54 -2.88 -6.58
N PRO A 12 -10.62 -2.80 -7.40
CA PRO A 12 -11.95 -3.27 -7.02
C PRO A 12 -11.99 -4.76 -6.66
N ALA A 13 -11.33 -5.63 -7.43
CA ALA A 13 -11.29 -7.05 -7.09
C ALA A 13 -10.51 -7.29 -5.80
N GLY A 14 -9.38 -6.58 -5.60
CA GLY A 14 -8.65 -6.63 -4.34
C GLY A 14 -9.52 -6.20 -3.16
N ALA A 15 -10.34 -5.18 -3.34
CA ALA A 15 -11.28 -4.67 -2.35
C ALA A 15 -12.42 -5.67 -2.05
N TRP A 16 -12.87 -6.42 -3.05
CA TRP A 16 -13.86 -7.49 -2.87
C TRP A 16 -13.25 -8.69 -2.13
N HIS A 17 -12.09 -9.15 -2.60
CA HIS A 17 -11.39 -10.32 -2.04
C HIS A 17 -10.87 -10.06 -0.63
N VAL A 18 -10.42 -8.84 -0.30
CA VAL A 18 -9.96 -8.53 1.06
C VAL A 18 -11.10 -8.63 2.07
N ARG A 19 -12.31 -8.21 1.72
CA ARG A 19 -13.48 -8.36 2.62
C ARG A 19 -13.81 -9.83 2.84
N ALA A 20 -13.88 -10.62 1.76
CA ALA A 20 -14.11 -12.07 1.85
C ALA A 20 -13.01 -12.78 2.68
N PHE A 21 -11.76 -12.34 2.53
CA PHE A 21 -10.63 -12.82 3.33
C PHE A 21 -10.80 -12.49 4.82
N LEU A 22 -11.18 -11.26 5.16
CA LEU A 22 -11.40 -10.83 6.54
C LEU A 22 -12.58 -11.57 7.19
N ASP A 23 -13.68 -11.77 6.46
CA ASP A 23 -14.84 -12.56 6.90
C ASP A 23 -14.46 -14.01 7.26
N ARG A 24 -13.52 -14.58 6.51
CA ARG A 24 -13.01 -15.94 6.72
C ARG A 24 -12.03 -16.01 7.89
N VAL A 25 -11.06 -15.09 7.95
CA VAL A 25 -10.01 -15.08 8.99
C VAL A 25 -10.58 -14.72 10.36
N LYS A 26 -11.55 -13.80 10.40
CA LYS A 26 -12.10 -13.20 11.62
C LYS A 26 -10.98 -12.73 12.55
N PRO A 27 -10.16 -11.77 12.11
CA PRO A 27 -9.04 -11.26 12.88
C PRO A 27 -9.54 -10.46 14.09
N THR A 28 -8.65 -10.27 15.08
CA THR A 28 -8.85 -9.30 16.18
C THR A 28 -8.15 -7.97 15.91
N LEU A 29 -7.29 -7.92 14.89
CA LEU A 29 -6.60 -6.71 14.43
C LEU A 29 -6.38 -6.78 12.92
N VAL A 30 -6.66 -5.66 12.24
CA VAL A 30 -6.34 -5.44 10.82
C VAL A 30 -5.24 -4.38 10.73
N GLN A 31 -4.07 -4.77 10.21
CA GLN A 31 -2.96 -3.86 9.95
C GLN A 31 -2.86 -3.58 8.45
N ILE A 32 -2.72 -2.31 8.07
CA ILE A 32 -2.81 -1.87 6.68
C ILE A 32 -1.57 -1.03 6.31
N GLU A 33 -1.03 -1.23 5.12
CA GLU A 33 0.00 -0.34 4.58
C GLU A 33 -0.52 1.10 4.46
N GLY A 34 0.07 1.99 5.25
CA GLY A 34 -0.24 3.41 5.31
C GLY A 34 0.54 4.08 6.44
N LEU A 35 0.56 5.41 6.45
CA LEU A 35 1.33 6.20 7.42
C LEU A 35 0.89 5.89 8.86
N SER A 36 1.78 5.32 9.67
CA SER A 36 1.43 4.89 11.04
C SER A 36 1.09 6.02 12.01
N ASP A 37 1.43 7.26 11.68
CA ASP A 37 1.02 8.48 12.39
C ASP A 37 -0.31 9.07 11.89
N ALA A 38 -0.98 8.42 10.92
CA ALA A 38 -2.29 8.82 10.40
C ALA A 38 -3.45 7.96 10.95
N ASN A 39 -3.23 7.13 11.97
CA ASN A 39 -4.25 6.26 12.56
C ASN A 39 -5.50 7.00 13.05
N GLU A 40 -5.34 8.21 13.61
CA GLU A 40 -6.46 9.04 14.05
C GLU A 40 -7.37 9.50 12.89
N LEU A 41 -6.89 9.47 11.65
CA LEU A 41 -7.69 9.84 10.48
C LEU A 41 -8.63 8.72 10.02
N ILE A 42 -8.46 7.48 10.48
CA ILE A 42 -9.25 6.32 10.01
C ILE A 42 -10.74 6.54 10.24
N GLU A 43 -11.14 7.05 11.41
CA GLU A 43 -12.54 7.32 11.74
C GLU A 43 -13.17 8.37 10.81
N HIS A 44 -12.40 9.36 10.38
CA HIS A 44 -12.85 10.40 9.45
C HIS A 44 -12.89 9.90 8.01
N ILE A 45 -11.93 9.06 7.61
CA ILE A 45 -11.89 8.43 6.29
C ILE A 45 -13.13 7.56 6.07
N CYS A 46 -13.54 6.79 7.10
CA CYS A 46 -14.66 5.85 7.03
C CYS A 46 -15.99 6.40 7.56
N ASP A 47 -16.04 7.69 7.95
CA ASP A 47 -17.28 8.35 8.36
C ASP A 47 -18.32 8.27 7.23
N ARG A 48 -19.59 7.97 7.57
CA ARG A 48 -20.68 7.83 6.59
C ARG A 48 -20.93 9.09 5.76
N ARG A 49 -20.49 10.26 6.23
CA ARG A 49 -20.58 11.55 5.53
C ARG A 49 -19.41 11.74 4.55
N THR A 50 -18.30 11.03 4.76
CA THR A 50 -17.15 11.06 3.86
C THR A 50 -17.49 10.31 2.59
N ARG A 51 -17.29 10.99 1.45
CA ARG A 51 -17.49 10.41 0.12
C ARG A 51 -16.14 10.36 -0.59
N PRO A 52 -15.46 9.19 -0.61
CA PRO A 52 -14.25 9.04 -1.39
C PRO A 52 -14.51 9.39 -2.88
N PRO A 53 -13.52 9.96 -3.61
CA PRO A 53 -12.11 9.98 -3.25
C PRO A 53 -11.70 10.97 -2.17
N VAL A 54 -10.87 10.50 -1.25
CA VAL A 54 -10.15 11.31 -0.26
C VAL A 54 -8.67 10.95 -0.29
N ALA A 55 -7.81 11.77 0.29
CA ALA A 55 -6.41 11.42 0.43
C ALA A 55 -5.85 11.90 1.76
N ILE A 56 -4.98 11.07 2.35
CA ILE A 56 -4.08 11.53 3.41
C ILE A 56 -2.95 12.31 2.72
N LEU A 57 -2.76 13.56 3.12
CA LEU A 57 -1.67 14.41 2.67
C LEU A 57 -0.72 14.65 3.84
N ALA A 58 0.52 14.18 3.68
CA ALA A 58 1.63 14.54 4.53
C ALA A 58 2.49 15.59 3.82
N TYR A 59 2.98 16.60 4.53
CA TYR A 59 3.89 17.59 3.96
C TYR A 59 4.90 18.14 4.95
N THR A 60 6.08 18.52 4.47
CA THR A 60 7.10 19.20 5.28
C THR A 60 6.69 20.63 5.58
N GLN A 61 7.14 21.17 6.72
CA GLN A 61 6.83 22.55 7.10
C GLN A 61 7.83 23.58 6.55
N ALA A 62 9.02 23.14 6.11
CA ALA A 62 10.05 23.98 5.53
C ALA A 62 10.08 23.89 3.99
N VAL A 63 10.44 25.00 3.34
CA VAL A 63 10.64 25.10 1.88
C VAL A 63 11.99 24.48 1.50
N PRO A 64 12.09 23.73 0.39
CA PRO A 64 11.00 23.34 -0.51
C PRO A 64 10.03 22.34 0.12
N ILE A 65 8.73 22.58 -0.02
CA ILE A 65 7.69 21.71 0.53
C ILE A 65 7.76 20.36 -0.21
N ARG A 66 7.95 19.29 0.54
CA ARG A 66 7.84 17.91 0.07
C ARG A 66 6.52 17.34 0.57
N THR A 67 5.88 16.52 -0.27
CA THR A 67 4.55 15.98 0.02
C THR A 67 4.50 14.49 -0.29
N ILE A 68 3.75 13.74 0.50
CA ILE A 68 3.32 12.38 0.17
C ILE A 68 1.80 12.34 0.22
N VAL A 69 1.20 11.64 -0.73
CA VAL A 69 -0.24 11.54 -0.90
C VAL A 69 -0.64 10.07 -0.95
N TYR A 70 -1.54 9.66 -0.05
CA TYR A 70 -2.17 8.34 -0.02
C TYR A 70 -3.65 8.50 -0.38
N PRO A 71 -4.00 8.40 -1.67
CA PRO A 71 -5.37 8.55 -2.10
C PRO A 71 -6.15 7.24 -1.95
N LEU A 72 -7.42 7.37 -1.58
CA LEU A 72 -8.34 6.29 -1.33
C LEU A 72 -9.62 6.55 -2.11
N ALA A 73 -10.09 5.52 -2.82
CA ALA A 73 -11.41 5.48 -3.42
C ALA A 73 -12.30 4.48 -2.67
N ARG A 74 -13.61 4.49 -2.94
CA ARG A 74 -14.55 3.50 -2.36
C ARG A 74 -14.12 2.07 -2.67
N TYR A 75 -13.49 1.85 -3.81
CA TYR A 75 -13.00 0.55 -4.26
C TYR A 75 -11.52 0.30 -3.92
N SER A 76 -10.90 1.12 -3.06
CA SER A 76 -9.55 0.83 -2.56
C SER A 76 -9.60 -0.36 -1.59
N PRO A 77 -8.72 -1.37 -1.73
CA PRO A 77 -8.62 -2.47 -0.76
C PRO A 77 -8.36 -1.97 0.67
N GLU A 78 -7.54 -0.94 0.82
CA GLU A 78 -7.20 -0.33 2.11
C GLU A 78 -8.43 0.33 2.73
N TYR A 79 -9.21 1.06 1.93
CA TYR A 79 -10.47 1.65 2.37
C TYR A 79 -11.46 0.57 2.81
N GLN A 80 -11.60 -0.51 2.04
CA GLN A 80 -12.52 -1.60 2.39
C GLN A 80 -12.07 -2.40 3.61
N ALA A 81 -10.77 -2.57 3.84
CA ALA A 81 -10.25 -3.20 5.05
C ALA A 81 -10.51 -2.34 6.30
N MET A 82 -10.29 -1.02 6.21
CA MET A 82 -10.64 -0.09 7.30
C MET A 82 -12.15 -0.10 7.59
N ALA A 83 -12.99 0.02 6.55
CA ALA A 83 -14.44 0.01 6.69
C ALA A 83 -14.93 -1.32 7.31
N TRP A 84 -14.42 -2.46 6.82
CA TRP A 84 -14.77 -3.77 7.38
C TRP A 84 -14.42 -3.88 8.87
N ALA A 85 -13.23 -3.41 9.27
CA ALA A 85 -12.80 -3.48 10.66
C ALA A 85 -13.72 -2.67 11.58
N LEU A 86 -14.08 -1.44 11.20
CA LEU A 86 -15.00 -0.60 11.95
C LEU A 86 -16.43 -1.17 12.00
N GLU A 87 -16.89 -1.79 10.92
CA GLU A 87 -18.21 -2.45 10.87
C GLU A 87 -18.30 -3.66 11.82
N HIS A 88 -17.17 -4.32 12.10
CA HIS A 88 -17.09 -5.53 12.93
C HIS A 88 -16.51 -5.30 14.33
N ASP A 89 -16.29 -4.05 14.73
CA ASP A 89 -15.68 -3.68 16.02
C ASP A 89 -14.29 -4.35 16.21
N VAL A 90 -13.51 -4.40 15.12
CA VAL A 90 -12.15 -4.94 15.09
C VAL A 90 -11.15 -3.79 15.07
N GLU A 91 -10.06 -3.91 15.84
CA GLU A 91 -8.98 -2.93 15.87
C GLU A 91 -8.36 -2.79 14.47
N VAL A 92 -8.04 -1.56 14.07
CA VAL A 92 -7.41 -1.28 12.77
C VAL A 92 -6.29 -0.26 12.92
N GLU A 93 -5.16 -0.54 12.29
CA GLU A 93 -3.97 0.33 12.34
C GLU A 93 -3.24 0.40 10.99
N LEU A 94 -2.70 1.56 10.67
CA LEU A 94 -1.73 1.81 9.63
C LEU A 94 -0.32 1.48 10.13
N ILE A 95 0.46 0.74 9.35
CA ILE A 95 1.73 0.13 9.83
C ILE A 95 2.98 0.47 9.03
N ASP A 96 2.90 1.35 8.04
CA ASP A 96 4.07 1.83 7.30
C ASP A 96 4.75 3.00 8.02
N LEU A 97 5.91 3.42 7.52
CA LEU A 97 6.71 4.51 8.09
C LEU A 97 5.83 5.74 8.39
N PRO A 98 6.03 6.39 9.54
CA PRO A 98 5.35 7.64 9.85
C PRO A 98 5.81 8.74 8.89
N SER A 99 4.97 9.76 8.72
CA SER A 99 5.18 10.82 7.75
C SER A 99 6.52 11.56 7.91
N ASP A 100 6.97 11.76 9.14
CA ASP A 100 8.21 12.47 9.46
C ASP A 100 9.46 11.72 8.96
N ILE A 101 9.46 10.40 9.09
CA ILE A 101 10.53 9.53 8.59
C ILE A 101 10.46 9.42 7.07
N PHE A 102 9.26 9.20 6.51
CA PHE A 102 9.10 9.04 5.07
C PHE A 102 9.54 10.31 4.32
N LEU A 103 9.08 11.49 4.77
CA LEU A 103 9.50 12.77 4.21
C LEU A 103 10.97 13.09 4.54
N GLY A 104 11.49 12.65 5.69
CA GLY A 104 12.91 12.77 6.04
C GLY A 104 13.83 12.01 5.08
N LEU A 105 13.42 10.80 4.66
CA LEU A 105 14.12 10.04 3.62
C LEU A 105 14.11 10.79 2.29
N LEU A 106 12.94 11.27 1.84
CA LEU A 106 12.80 12.03 0.59
C LEU A 106 13.62 13.33 0.55
N VAL A 107 13.74 14.04 1.68
CA VAL A 107 14.58 15.24 1.79
C VAL A 107 16.06 14.86 1.66
N ARG A 108 16.51 13.86 2.41
CA ARG A 108 17.91 13.39 2.36
C ARG A 108 18.29 12.91 0.96
N GLU A 109 17.37 12.24 0.27
CA GLU A 109 17.57 11.79 -1.10
C GLU A 109 17.73 12.94 -2.11
N HIS A 110 17.05 14.07 -1.89
CA HIS A 110 17.18 15.25 -2.73
C HIS A 110 18.44 16.05 -2.43
N ASP A 111 18.88 16.06 -1.17
CA ASP A 111 20.10 16.75 -0.74
C ASP A 111 21.37 15.96 -1.10
N ALA A 112 21.25 14.64 -1.29
CA ALA A 112 22.30 13.83 -1.87
C ALA A 112 22.53 14.25 -3.34
N GLU A 113 23.78 14.52 -3.72
CA GLU A 113 24.10 14.79 -5.12
C GLU A 113 23.58 13.63 -5.99
N PRO A 114 22.91 13.92 -7.13
CA PRO A 114 22.45 12.86 -8.00
C PRO A 114 23.65 12.10 -8.54
N GLU A 115 23.89 10.89 -8.02
CA GLU A 115 24.68 9.86 -8.70
C GLU A 115 23.87 9.35 -9.90
N THR A 116 23.67 10.21 -10.90
CA THR A 116 23.21 9.81 -12.22
C THR A 116 24.15 10.42 -13.24
N THR A 117 25.06 9.60 -13.74
CA THR A 117 25.64 9.80 -15.08
C THR A 117 24.48 9.94 -16.06
N ALA A 118 24.37 11.09 -16.71
CA ALA A 118 23.28 11.47 -17.63
C ALA A 118 23.18 10.60 -18.91
N ASP A 119 23.81 9.43 -18.92
CA ASP A 119 24.06 8.58 -20.11
C ASP A 119 23.52 7.15 -19.98
N ASP A 120 22.87 6.79 -18.86
CA ASP A 120 22.22 5.47 -18.75
C ASP A 120 20.83 5.57 -19.44
N PRO A 121 20.54 4.77 -20.49
CA PRO A 121 19.24 4.80 -21.15
C PRO A 121 18.13 4.48 -20.14
N PRO A 122 16.91 5.00 -20.31
CA PRO A 122 15.81 4.73 -19.39
C PRO A 122 15.62 3.21 -19.29
N ARG A 123 15.96 2.66 -18.12
CA ARG A 123 15.82 1.23 -17.87
C ARG A 123 14.34 0.89 -17.96
N LYS A 124 14.02 -0.11 -18.77
CA LYS A 124 12.68 -0.63 -18.91
C LYS A 124 12.14 -1.06 -17.55
N SER A 125 10.93 -0.62 -17.21
CA SER A 125 10.28 -0.99 -15.96
C SER A 125 10.09 -2.51 -15.89
N THR A 126 10.31 -3.11 -14.70
CA THR A 126 10.01 -4.53 -14.44
C THR A 126 8.57 -4.86 -14.83
N TYR A 127 7.66 -3.92 -14.60
CA TYR A 127 6.23 -4.01 -14.90
C TYR A 127 5.94 -4.04 -16.41
N ASP A 128 6.67 -3.26 -17.21
CA ASP A 128 6.52 -3.27 -18.67
C ASP A 128 7.04 -4.58 -19.27
N ALA A 129 8.11 -5.13 -18.71
CA ALA A 129 8.63 -6.44 -19.11
C ALA A 129 7.63 -7.57 -18.82
N ILE A 130 6.88 -7.49 -17.72
CA ILE A 130 5.78 -8.42 -17.44
C ILE A 130 4.69 -8.29 -18.51
N ALA A 131 4.23 -7.07 -18.80
CA ALA A 131 3.18 -6.87 -19.80
C ALA A 131 3.55 -7.47 -21.17
N GLU A 132 4.76 -7.18 -21.66
CA GLU A 132 5.23 -7.71 -22.94
C GLU A 132 5.34 -9.23 -22.96
N ARG A 133 5.83 -9.83 -21.87
CA ARG A 133 5.95 -11.30 -21.77
C ARG A 133 4.58 -11.99 -21.91
N PHE A 134 3.52 -11.34 -21.46
CA PHE A 134 2.15 -11.83 -21.57
C PHE A 134 1.42 -11.30 -22.83
N GLY A 135 2.11 -10.55 -23.71
CA GLY A 135 1.51 -9.99 -24.92
C GLY A 135 0.48 -8.89 -24.64
N GLU A 136 0.57 -8.23 -23.48
CA GLU A 136 -0.34 -7.17 -23.05
C GLU A 136 0.20 -5.79 -23.45
N PRO A 137 -0.68 -4.84 -23.82
CA PRO A 137 -0.27 -3.52 -24.27
C PRO A 137 0.27 -2.64 -23.13
N SER A 138 -0.02 -2.98 -21.87
CA SER A 138 0.47 -2.28 -20.69
C SER A 138 0.37 -3.17 -19.45
N TYR A 139 1.11 -2.82 -18.39
CA TYR A 139 0.99 -3.51 -17.10
C TYR A 139 -0.42 -3.36 -16.50
N THR A 140 -1.10 -2.23 -16.74
CA THR A 140 -2.49 -2.06 -16.31
C THR A 140 -3.42 -3.07 -16.97
N SER A 141 -3.28 -3.31 -18.28
CA SER A 141 -4.08 -4.31 -19.01
C SER A 141 -3.78 -5.74 -18.56
N TYR A 142 -2.49 -6.04 -18.32
CA TYR A 142 -2.08 -7.29 -17.69
C TYR A 142 -2.78 -7.49 -16.34
N TRP A 143 -2.70 -6.50 -15.45
CA TRP A 143 -3.31 -6.57 -14.13
C TRP A 143 -4.82 -6.79 -14.21
N GLU A 144 -5.50 -6.01 -15.04
CA GLU A 144 -6.94 -6.09 -15.20
C GLU A 144 -7.40 -7.50 -15.63
N ARG A 145 -6.77 -8.06 -16.67
CA ARG A 145 -7.11 -9.39 -17.18
C ARG A 145 -6.86 -10.51 -16.15
N HIS A 146 -5.76 -10.43 -15.40
CA HIS A 146 -5.30 -11.55 -14.57
C HIS A 146 -5.78 -11.46 -13.11
N PHE A 147 -6.11 -10.26 -12.62
CA PHE A 147 -6.47 -10.02 -11.21
C PHE A 147 -7.87 -9.44 -11.05
N GLU A 148 -8.29 -8.47 -11.87
CA GLU A 148 -9.56 -7.75 -11.64
C GLU A 148 -10.81 -8.55 -12.03
N HIS A 149 -10.66 -9.51 -12.95
CA HIS A 149 -11.78 -10.29 -13.48
C HIS A 149 -11.86 -11.72 -12.93
N ASN A 150 -10.98 -12.09 -12.00
CA ASN A 150 -11.00 -13.42 -11.39
C ASN A 150 -11.64 -13.40 -10.00
N LEU A 151 -12.85 -13.96 -9.90
CA LEU A 151 -13.61 -14.06 -8.66
C LEU A 151 -13.53 -15.44 -8.00
N ALA A 152 -12.69 -16.36 -8.50
CA ALA A 152 -12.49 -17.65 -7.86
C ALA A 152 -11.92 -17.45 -6.45
N ASP A 153 -12.38 -18.27 -5.49
CA ASP A 153 -11.96 -18.14 -4.09
C ASP A 153 -10.44 -18.20 -3.94
N ASP A 154 -9.92 -17.29 -3.11
CA ASP A 154 -8.49 -17.09 -2.80
C ASP A 154 -7.54 -16.81 -4.00
N SER A 155 -8.06 -16.77 -5.23
CA SER A 155 -7.26 -16.61 -6.44
C SER A 155 -6.47 -15.31 -6.45
N TYR A 156 -7.11 -14.18 -6.12
CA TYR A 156 -6.45 -12.89 -6.05
C TYR A 156 -5.30 -12.88 -5.05
N ARG A 157 -5.54 -13.36 -3.82
CA ARG A 157 -4.54 -13.36 -2.74
C ARG A 157 -3.32 -14.22 -3.12
N SER A 158 -3.57 -15.43 -3.63
CA SER A 158 -2.52 -16.36 -4.06
C SER A 158 -1.69 -15.79 -5.22
N ALA A 159 -2.35 -15.24 -6.24
CA ALA A 159 -1.69 -14.65 -7.40
C ALA A 159 -0.89 -13.39 -7.03
N ALA A 160 -1.43 -12.54 -6.15
CA ALA A 160 -0.74 -11.32 -5.70
C ALA A 160 0.50 -11.66 -4.87
N LEU A 161 0.42 -12.70 -4.03
CA LEU A 161 1.57 -13.18 -3.26
C LEU A 161 2.67 -13.73 -4.18
N GLU A 162 2.31 -14.52 -5.19
CA GLU A 162 3.27 -15.08 -6.15
C GLU A 162 3.90 -14.00 -7.04
N LEU A 163 3.08 -13.07 -7.54
CA LEU A 163 3.57 -11.90 -8.26
C LEU A 163 4.57 -11.10 -7.40
N GLY A 164 4.24 -10.89 -6.13
CA GLY A 164 5.12 -10.24 -5.16
C GLY A 164 6.48 -10.92 -5.06
N ARG A 165 6.50 -12.24 -4.91
CA ARG A 165 7.76 -13.03 -4.87
C ARG A 165 8.57 -12.84 -6.14
N GLY A 166 7.94 -12.99 -7.31
CA GLY A 166 8.60 -12.82 -8.60
C GLY A 166 9.15 -11.41 -8.82
N LEU A 167 8.41 -10.37 -8.45
CA LEU A 167 8.88 -8.98 -8.54
C LEU A 167 10.13 -8.76 -7.69
N ARG A 168 10.15 -9.29 -6.45
CA ARG A 168 11.31 -9.18 -5.56
C ARG A 168 12.54 -9.88 -6.13
N GLU A 169 12.37 -11.07 -6.72
CA GLU A 169 13.47 -11.80 -7.35
C GLU A 169 14.05 -11.03 -8.55
N LEU A 170 13.20 -10.39 -9.34
CA LEU A 170 13.61 -9.57 -10.50
C LEU A 170 14.27 -8.26 -10.10
N GLU A 171 13.95 -7.73 -8.92
CA GLU A 171 14.51 -6.48 -8.39
C GLU A 171 15.69 -6.70 -7.45
N ALA A 172 15.98 -7.95 -7.09
CA ALA A 172 17.14 -8.32 -6.30
C ALA A 172 18.43 -7.82 -6.99
N GLY A 173 19.11 -6.86 -6.35
CA GLY A 173 20.34 -6.25 -6.88
C GLY A 173 20.19 -4.85 -7.46
N LYS A 174 18.98 -4.27 -7.50
CA LYS A 174 18.78 -2.84 -7.81
C LYS A 174 18.93 -2.01 -6.52
N PRO A 175 19.92 -1.10 -6.37
CA PRO A 175 20.31 -0.63 -5.03
C PRO A 175 19.33 0.29 -4.30
N ARG A 176 18.65 1.21 -4.99
CA ARG A 176 18.01 2.37 -4.35
C ARG A 176 16.58 2.09 -3.86
N ASP A 177 15.66 1.78 -4.77
CA ASP A 177 14.24 1.50 -4.42
C ASP A 177 14.13 0.28 -3.49
N PHE A 178 15.05 -0.67 -3.63
CA PHE A 178 15.13 -1.83 -2.76
C PHE A 178 15.50 -1.45 -1.31
N ALA A 179 16.35 -0.43 -1.11
CA ALA A 179 16.75 0.00 0.23
C ALA A 179 15.60 0.66 1.01
N GLU A 180 14.81 1.54 0.37
CA GLU A 180 13.63 2.12 0.99
C GLU A 180 12.61 1.04 1.37
N ASN A 181 12.33 0.12 0.45
CA ASN A 181 11.41 -0.99 0.71
C ASN A 181 11.87 -1.87 1.88
N LEU A 182 13.17 -2.14 2.03
CA LEU A 182 13.69 -2.88 3.18
C LEU A 182 13.44 -2.16 4.51
N VAL A 183 13.59 -0.84 4.55
CA VAL A 183 13.33 -0.02 5.75
C VAL A 183 11.84 -0.05 6.09
N ARG A 184 10.97 0.17 5.09
CA ARG A 184 9.50 0.09 5.23
C ARG A 184 9.08 -1.28 5.76
N GLU A 185 9.56 -2.37 5.16
CA GLU A 185 9.24 -3.74 5.55
C GLU A 185 9.71 -4.09 6.96
N ALA A 186 10.92 -3.65 7.36
CA ALA A 186 11.41 -3.84 8.72
C ALA A 186 10.55 -3.09 9.75
N PHE A 187 10.06 -1.89 9.40
CA PHE A 187 9.14 -1.13 10.23
C PHE A 187 7.76 -1.80 10.31
N MET A 188 7.20 -2.27 9.20
CA MET A 188 5.93 -3.00 9.18
C MET A 188 6.01 -4.26 10.07
N ARG A 189 7.08 -5.06 9.95
CA ARG A 189 7.33 -6.22 10.83
C ARG A 189 7.42 -5.82 12.31
N ARG A 190 8.02 -4.67 12.61
CA ARG A 190 8.07 -4.11 13.97
C ARG A 190 6.67 -3.79 14.50
N GLN A 191 5.75 -3.28 13.68
CA GLN A 191 4.35 -3.04 14.10
C GLN A 191 3.60 -4.36 14.31
N VAL A 192 3.84 -5.37 13.47
CA VAL A 192 3.30 -6.73 13.68
C VAL A 192 3.77 -7.31 15.01
N GLU A 193 5.07 -7.24 15.31
CA GLU A 193 5.61 -7.71 16.60
C GLU A 193 5.02 -6.97 17.80
N LYS A 194 4.81 -5.66 17.69
CA LYS A 194 4.16 -4.86 18.74
C LYS A 194 2.74 -5.36 18.99
N ALA A 195 1.95 -5.60 17.95
CA ALA A 195 0.60 -6.15 18.10
C ALA A 195 0.60 -7.52 18.80
N ILE A 196 1.55 -8.40 18.46
CA ILE A 196 1.71 -9.69 19.14
C ILE A 196 2.03 -9.47 20.63
N LYS A 197 2.95 -8.54 20.95
CA LYS A 197 3.30 -8.18 22.34
C LYS A 197 2.13 -7.55 23.11
N ARG A 198 1.21 -6.84 22.42
CA ARG A 198 -0.06 -6.34 23.00
C ARG A 198 -1.07 -7.46 23.31
N GLY A 199 -0.84 -8.68 22.82
CA GLY A 199 -1.65 -9.86 23.14
C GLY A 199 -2.48 -10.40 21.98
N HIS A 200 -2.35 -9.87 20.76
CA HIS A 200 -3.02 -10.44 19.59
C HIS A 200 -2.36 -11.77 19.20
N ALA A 201 -3.15 -12.83 19.09
CA ALA A 201 -2.66 -14.10 18.56
C ALA A 201 -2.19 -13.90 17.11
N PRO A 202 -1.01 -14.39 16.69
CA PRO A 202 -0.49 -14.13 15.34
C PRO A 202 -1.48 -14.51 14.22
N ASP A 203 -2.16 -15.65 14.31
CA ASP A 203 -3.17 -16.09 13.34
C ASP A 203 -4.45 -15.23 13.32
N LYS A 204 -4.60 -14.32 14.28
CA LYS A 204 -5.68 -13.34 14.38
C LYS A 204 -5.27 -11.91 14.01
N ILE A 205 -4.06 -11.72 13.49
CA ILE A 205 -3.63 -10.47 12.88
C ILE A 205 -3.72 -10.62 11.37
N ALA A 206 -4.59 -9.82 10.73
CA ALA A 206 -4.64 -9.69 9.29
C ALA A 206 -3.76 -8.51 8.85
N VAL A 207 -2.89 -8.70 7.87
CA VAL A 207 -1.99 -7.66 7.36
C VAL A 207 -2.23 -7.45 5.87
N LEU A 208 -2.70 -6.26 5.50
CA LEU A 208 -2.93 -5.83 4.13
C LEU A 208 -1.77 -4.94 3.67
N VAL A 209 -1.03 -5.37 2.67
CA VAL A 209 0.09 -4.61 2.09
C VAL A 209 0.10 -4.75 0.56
N GLY A 210 0.84 -3.89 -0.11
CA GLY A 210 1.18 -4.02 -1.52
C GLY A 210 1.76 -5.41 -1.81
N ALA A 211 1.41 -5.97 -2.97
CA ALA A 211 1.81 -7.31 -3.38
C ALA A 211 3.33 -7.54 -3.25
N PHE A 212 4.15 -6.52 -3.51
CA PHE A 212 5.61 -6.57 -3.37
C PHE A 212 6.09 -6.82 -1.93
N HIS A 213 5.40 -6.26 -0.93
CA HIS A 213 5.78 -6.36 0.49
C HIS A 213 5.24 -7.65 1.14
N ALA A 214 4.10 -8.15 0.66
CA ALA A 214 3.42 -9.31 1.25
C ALA A 214 4.31 -10.54 1.53
N PRO A 215 5.24 -10.96 0.65
CA PRO A 215 6.06 -12.15 0.88
C PRO A 215 7.00 -12.06 2.08
N VAL A 216 7.27 -10.85 2.59
CA VAL A 216 8.27 -10.60 3.65
C VAL A 216 7.67 -10.01 4.91
N ILE A 217 6.34 -9.93 4.99
CA ILE A 217 5.64 -9.69 6.25
C ILE A 217 5.51 -11.03 6.99
N ASP A 218 6.65 -11.51 7.47
CA ASP A 218 6.78 -12.75 8.24
C ASP A 218 7.55 -12.45 9.53
N THR A 219 7.04 -12.95 10.65
CA THR A 219 7.68 -12.89 11.98
C THR A 219 8.99 -13.66 12.08
N ALA A 220 9.31 -14.51 11.09
CA ALA A 220 10.62 -15.16 11.00
C ALA A 220 11.74 -14.22 10.50
N LEU A 221 11.38 -13.12 9.83
CA LEU A 221 12.33 -12.11 9.36
C LEU A 221 12.52 -11.01 10.43
N PRO A 222 13.72 -10.40 10.52
CA PRO A 222 13.99 -9.41 11.55
C PRO A 222 13.11 -8.17 11.41
N ALA A 223 12.50 -7.77 12.54
CA ALA A 223 11.86 -6.48 12.70
C ALA A 223 12.88 -5.38 13.02
N MET A 224 12.52 -4.13 12.71
CA MET A 224 13.33 -2.96 13.04
C MET A 224 13.47 -2.78 14.56
N THR A 225 14.70 -2.59 15.02
CA THR A 225 15.03 -2.31 16.43
C THR A 225 14.83 -0.83 16.79
N ASP A 226 14.82 -0.52 18.09
CA ASP A 226 14.72 0.86 18.57
C ASP A 226 15.92 1.70 18.11
N ALA A 227 17.13 1.13 18.20
CA ALA A 227 18.36 1.78 17.78
C ALA A 227 18.45 2.01 16.26
N GLU A 228 17.81 1.18 15.44
CA GLU A 228 17.67 1.42 13.99
C GLU A 228 16.65 2.52 13.70
N LEU A 229 15.50 2.49 14.38
CA LEU A 229 14.45 3.49 14.24
C LEU A 229 14.93 4.91 14.62
N GLU A 230 15.76 5.03 15.65
CA GLU A 230 16.36 6.29 16.08
C GLU A 230 17.33 6.90 15.06
N LYS A 231 17.93 6.08 14.18
CA LYS A 231 18.89 6.52 13.16
C LYS A 231 18.23 7.00 11.87
N LEU A 232 16.94 6.78 11.70
CA LEU A 232 16.24 7.17 10.47
C LEU A 232 16.15 8.70 10.39
N PRO A 233 16.36 9.30 9.20
CA PRO A 233 16.22 10.73 9.02
C PRO A 233 14.76 11.14 9.25
N ARG A 234 14.56 12.32 9.83
CA ARG A 234 13.24 12.88 10.12
C ARG A 234 13.15 14.30 9.59
N ALA A 235 11.97 14.67 9.12
CA ALA A 235 11.61 16.05 8.80
C ALA A 235 10.41 16.47 9.67
N GLU A 236 10.29 17.76 9.98
CA GLU A 236 9.08 18.26 10.62
C GLU A 236 7.91 18.27 9.61
N THR A 237 6.83 17.55 9.95
CA THR A 237 5.71 17.31 9.04
C THR A 237 4.37 17.72 9.63
N LYS A 238 3.36 17.82 8.76
CA LYS A 238 1.94 17.92 9.09
C LYS A 238 1.15 16.91 8.27
N LEU A 239 0.08 16.40 8.87
CA LEU A 239 -0.88 15.49 8.26
C LEU A 239 -2.24 16.14 8.14
N THR A 240 -2.95 15.88 7.05
CA THR A 240 -4.34 16.30 6.87
C THR A 240 -5.09 15.36 5.94
N LEU A 241 -6.40 15.24 6.15
CA LEU A 241 -7.31 14.60 5.20
C LEU A 241 -7.81 15.66 4.22
N MET A 242 -7.66 15.41 2.92
CA MET A 242 -8.14 16.32 1.89
C MET A 242 -9.14 15.65 0.94
N PRO A 243 -10.15 16.39 0.43
CA PRO A 243 -10.93 15.94 -0.70
C PRO A 243 -10.03 15.65 -1.89
N TYR A 244 -10.35 14.57 -2.61
CA TYR A 244 -9.62 14.18 -3.80
C TYR A 244 -10.61 13.98 -4.96
N SER A 245 -10.11 13.68 -6.15
CA SER A 245 -10.97 13.55 -7.33
C SER A 245 -10.49 12.45 -8.25
N TYR A 246 -11.38 11.94 -9.10
CA TYR A 246 -11.01 10.99 -10.15
C TYR A 246 -9.96 11.54 -11.10
N PHE A 247 -10.00 12.84 -11.40
CA PHE A 247 -8.95 13.46 -12.20
C PHE A 247 -7.58 13.34 -11.52
N ARG A 248 -7.47 13.64 -10.22
CA ARG A 248 -6.19 13.56 -9.47
C ARG A 248 -5.76 12.13 -9.15
N LEU A 249 -6.71 11.21 -8.99
CA LEU A 249 -6.45 9.77 -8.91
C LEU A 249 -5.92 9.20 -10.22
N SER A 250 -6.18 9.89 -11.33
CA SER A 250 -5.78 9.39 -12.63
C SER A 250 -4.29 9.53 -12.81
N SER A 251 -3.66 8.49 -13.37
CA SER A 251 -2.30 8.59 -13.88
C SER A 251 -2.15 9.69 -14.93
N GLN A 252 -3.26 10.14 -15.54
CA GLN A 252 -3.32 11.30 -16.44
C GLN A 252 -2.96 12.63 -15.76
N SER A 253 -3.10 12.76 -14.44
CA SER A 253 -2.62 13.94 -13.71
C SER A 253 -1.15 13.87 -13.30
N GLY A 254 -0.44 12.81 -13.72
CA GLY A 254 0.95 12.55 -13.34
C GLY A 254 1.13 11.83 -12.00
N TYR A 255 0.04 11.32 -11.38
CA TYR A 255 0.16 10.50 -10.17
C TYR A 255 0.60 9.07 -10.55
N GLY A 256 1.83 8.70 -10.18
CA GLY A 256 2.46 7.45 -10.64
C GLY A 256 1.75 6.16 -10.24
N ALA A 257 1.07 6.15 -9.09
CA ALA A 257 0.25 5.02 -8.62
C ALA A 257 -1.23 5.14 -9.03
N GLY A 258 -1.55 6.12 -9.88
CA GLY A 258 -2.92 6.42 -10.28
C GLY A 258 -3.54 5.39 -11.22
N ASN A 259 -4.86 5.39 -11.25
CA ASN A 259 -5.66 4.51 -12.10
C ASN A 259 -6.03 5.24 -13.41
N HIS A 260 -5.87 4.63 -14.58
CA HIS A 260 -6.18 5.29 -15.85
C HIS A 260 -7.66 5.66 -16.03
N ALA A 261 -8.59 4.97 -15.38
CA ALA A 261 -10.02 5.18 -15.55
C ALA A 261 -10.83 5.02 -14.23
N PRO A 262 -10.65 5.90 -13.23
CA PRO A 262 -11.24 5.70 -11.90
C PRO A 262 -12.76 5.46 -11.88
N ALA A 263 -13.51 6.13 -12.77
CA ALA A 263 -14.95 5.94 -12.90
C ALA A 263 -15.33 4.53 -13.38
N TYR A 264 -14.56 3.95 -14.31
CA TYR A 264 -14.79 2.59 -14.77
C TYR A 264 -14.53 1.57 -13.65
N PHE A 265 -13.49 1.78 -12.82
CA PHE A 265 -13.23 0.91 -11.69
C PHE A 265 -14.28 1.06 -10.58
N GLU A 266 -14.89 2.24 -10.39
CA GLU A 266 -16.08 2.36 -9.54
C GLU A 266 -17.28 1.61 -10.12
N MET A 267 -17.52 1.66 -11.44
CA MET A 267 -18.57 0.86 -12.07
C MET A 267 -18.35 -0.65 -11.88
N LEU A 268 -17.11 -1.11 -12.00
CA LEU A 268 -16.74 -2.51 -11.75
C LEU A 268 -17.02 -2.89 -10.30
N TRP A 269 -16.64 -2.03 -9.36
CA TRP A 269 -16.94 -2.22 -7.93
C TRP A 269 -18.44 -2.28 -7.65
N ASP A 270 -19.22 -1.34 -8.16
CA ASP A 270 -20.67 -1.30 -7.95
C ASP A 270 -21.35 -2.55 -8.57
N ALA A 271 -20.84 -3.04 -9.72
CA ALA A 271 -21.32 -4.30 -10.30
C ALA A 271 -20.98 -5.51 -9.40
N MET A 272 -19.77 -5.60 -8.84
CA MET A 272 -19.41 -6.66 -7.89
C MET A 272 -20.27 -6.64 -6.62
N GLN A 273 -20.69 -5.46 -6.16
CA GLN A 273 -21.57 -5.31 -5.00
C GLN A 273 -23.03 -5.70 -5.28
N ALA A 274 -23.47 -5.61 -6.53
CA ALA A 274 -24.84 -5.92 -6.94
C ALA A 274 -25.11 -7.43 -7.09
N GLY A 275 -24.07 -8.24 -7.28
CA GLY A 275 -24.18 -9.67 -7.63
C GLY A 275 -24.58 -9.92 -9.07
#